data_AF-A0A522ZEA7-F1
#
_entry.id   AF-A0A522ZEA7-F1
#
_cell.length_a   1.000
_cell.length_b   1.000
_cell.length_c   1.000
_cell.angle_alpha   90.00
_cell.angle_beta   90.00
_cell.angle_gamma   90.00
#
_symmetry.space_group_name_H-M   'P 1'
#
loop_
_entity.id
_entity.type
_entity.pdbx_description
1 polymer ?
#
loop_
_entity_poly.entity_id
_entity_poly.type
_entity_poly.pdbx_seq_one_letter_code
_entity_poly.pdbx_strand_id
1 'polypeptide(L)'
;MTDRRAAEIMYPNQEGDWQIELRQRPIAHRGHAFLALVHKGQIVSELHGFGHSRHTDKRQMLATDGAHLRGTESNPDTLGDTKSVGVVKSGSREEIEKIWAKGAEAASAITERDLDYKAYDPSYELGTDGGQIQNSNSVAYTIAKAMGVEAAADRVLKEQDESRRFSGWKRDLLDPKYKRYVAPPVFPVRDAP
;
A
#
# COMPACT_ATOMS: atom_id res chain seq x y z
N MET A 1 29.59 30.19 13.11
CA MET A 1 28.26 30.36 12.48
C MET A 1 27.52 29.03 12.63
N THR A 2 26.84 28.88 13.76
CA THR A 2 25.69 27.97 13.95
C THR A 2 24.54 28.49 13.09
N ASP A 3 23.53 27.79 12.61
CA ASP A 3 22.87 26.49 12.80
C ASP A 3 21.93 26.41 11.56
N ARG A 4 21.53 25.29 10.97
CA ARG A 4 20.45 24.42 11.46
C ARG A 4 20.46 23.17 10.59
N ARG A 5 20.93 22.06 11.16
CA ARG A 5 20.41 20.74 10.76
C ARG A 5 18.91 20.79 11.01
N ALA A 6 18.11 20.55 9.97
CA ALA A 6 16.71 20.29 10.16
C ALA A 6 16.62 19.11 11.15
N ALA A 7 16.12 19.41 12.34
CA ALA A 7 15.83 18.43 13.35
C ALA A 7 14.95 17.37 12.69
N GLU A 8 15.46 16.14 12.62
CA GLU A 8 14.61 14.96 12.50
C GLU A 8 13.57 15.09 13.59
N ILE A 9 12.32 15.28 13.18
CA ILE A 9 11.18 15.19 14.08
C ILE A 9 11.05 13.70 14.42
N MET A 10 11.88 13.26 15.37
CA MET A 10 11.66 12.01 16.09
C MET A 10 10.38 12.20 16.89
N TYR A 11 9.29 11.61 16.42
CA TYR A 11 8.10 11.43 17.24
C TYR A 11 8.38 10.30 18.23
N PRO A 12 8.44 10.55 19.55
CA PRO A 12 8.56 9.49 20.53
C PRO A 12 7.15 8.90 20.74
N ASN A 13 6.80 7.85 20.00
CA ASN A 13 5.52 7.16 20.19
C ASN A 13 5.72 5.66 20.45
N GLN A 14 5.86 5.36 21.75
CA GLN A 14 5.63 4.10 22.46
C GLN A 14 6.28 2.83 21.89
N GLU A 15 7.46 2.52 22.44
CA GLU A 15 8.32 1.37 22.18
C GLU A 15 7.67 0.04 22.62
N GLY A 16 6.90 -0.56 21.71
CA GLY A 16 6.83 -2.01 21.64
C GLY A 16 7.91 -2.50 20.66
N ASP A 17 8.60 -3.60 21.00
CA ASP A 17 9.57 -4.25 20.10
C ASP A 17 8.91 -4.71 18.78
N TRP A 18 7.58 -4.82 18.76
CA TRP A 18 6.76 -5.20 17.61
C TRP A 18 5.97 -4.02 17.06
N GLN A 19 6.02 -3.87 15.74
CA GLN A 19 5.46 -2.73 15.03
C GLN A 19 4.83 -3.16 13.71
N ILE A 20 3.85 -2.39 13.25
CA ILE A 20 3.35 -2.41 11.88
C ILE A 20 3.73 -1.07 11.25
N GLU A 21 4.45 -1.13 10.13
CA GLU A 21 4.84 0.03 9.36
C GLU A 21 4.08 0.09 8.04
N LEU A 22 3.67 1.30 7.64
CA LEU A 22 3.37 1.59 6.25
C LEU A 22 4.68 1.85 5.52
N ARG A 23 4.91 1.13 4.44
CA ARG A 23 6.12 1.27 3.61
C ARG A 23 5.75 1.49 2.15
N GLN A 24 6.71 2.00 1.40
CA GLN A 24 6.58 2.32 -0.01
C GLN A 24 7.81 1.85 -0.79
N ARG A 25 7.59 1.32 -1.99
CA ARG A 25 8.62 1.23 -3.03
C ARG A 25 8.36 2.32 -4.08
N PRO A 26 9.36 3.12 -4.49
CA PRO A 26 9.20 4.12 -5.55
C PRO A 26 9.22 3.44 -6.93
N ILE A 27 8.24 2.56 -7.19
CA ILE A 27 8.07 1.91 -8.49
C ILE A 27 7.24 2.84 -9.38
N ALA A 28 7.87 3.34 -10.45
CA ALA A 28 7.30 4.35 -11.34
C ALA A 28 6.77 5.59 -10.60
N HIS A 29 5.96 6.42 -11.25
CA HIS A 29 5.39 7.63 -10.66
C HIS A 29 4.27 7.34 -9.64
N ARG A 30 3.80 6.09 -9.52
CA ARG A 30 2.60 5.69 -8.76
C ARG A 30 2.88 5.05 -7.40
N GLY A 31 4.15 4.76 -7.11
CA GLY A 31 4.58 4.06 -5.91
C GLY A 31 3.97 2.66 -5.75
N HIS A 32 4.47 1.92 -4.77
CA HIS A 32 3.87 0.65 -4.33
C HIS A 32 3.80 0.66 -2.81
N ALA A 33 2.61 0.87 -2.27
CA ALA A 33 2.35 0.79 -0.84
C ALA A 33 2.21 -0.65 -0.38
N PHE A 34 2.65 -0.92 0.85
CA PHE A 34 2.47 -2.19 1.53
C PHE A 34 2.61 -2.01 3.04
N LEU A 35 2.11 -2.96 3.82
CA LEU A 35 2.34 -2.99 5.26
C LEU A 35 3.45 -4.01 5.60
N ALA A 36 4.26 -3.68 6.60
CA ALA A 36 5.35 -4.51 7.07
C ALA A 36 5.20 -4.79 8.56
N LEU A 37 5.36 -6.05 8.95
CA LEU A 37 5.50 -6.47 10.33
C LEU A 37 6.98 -6.34 10.70
N VAL A 38 7.28 -5.58 11.75
CA VAL A 38 8.64 -5.25 12.16
C VAL A 38 8.88 -5.68 13.59
N HIS A 39 10.01 -6.33 13.85
CA HIS A 39 10.49 -6.65 15.19
C HIS A 39 11.90 -6.11 15.38
N LYS A 40 12.11 -5.25 16.39
CA LYS A 40 13.42 -4.64 16.70
C LYS A 40 14.10 -4.01 15.47
N GLY A 41 13.31 -3.32 14.65
CA GLY A 41 13.77 -2.67 13.41
C GLY A 41 14.01 -3.61 12.23
N GLN A 42 13.77 -4.91 12.38
CA GLN A 42 13.86 -5.89 11.29
C GLN A 42 12.47 -6.24 10.75
N ILE A 43 12.32 -6.23 9.43
CA ILE A 43 11.08 -6.70 8.80
C ILE A 43 11.00 -8.22 8.94
N VAL A 44 9.90 -8.70 9.50
CA VAL A 44 9.58 -10.12 9.68
C VAL A 44 8.73 -10.65 8.53
N SER A 45 7.72 -9.88 8.12
CA SER A 45 6.78 -10.23 7.06
C SER A 45 6.27 -8.96 6.37
N GLU A 46 5.85 -9.08 5.12
CA GLU A 46 5.27 -8.00 4.33
C GLU A 46 3.93 -8.42 3.72
N LEU A 47 2.96 -7.50 3.67
CA LEU A 47 1.67 -7.68 3.03
C LEU A 47 1.53 -6.72 1.84
N HIS A 48 1.54 -7.30 0.63
CA HIS A 48 1.56 -6.58 -0.65
C HIS A 48 0.29 -6.78 -1.46
N GLY A 49 0.04 -5.84 -2.39
CA GLY A 49 -0.84 -6.06 -3.53
C GLY A 49 -0.06 -6.24 -4.83
N PHE A 50 -0.02 -7.44 -5.41
CA PHE A 50 0.70 -7.68 -6.66
C PHE A 50 -0.22 -8.11 -7.80
N GLY A 51 0.18 -7.76 -9.02
CA GLY A 51 -0.42 -8.32 -10.22
C GLY A 51 0.06 -9.73 -10.47
N HIS A 52 -0.85 -10.64 -10.80
CA HIS A 52 -0.55 -12.00 -11.22
C HIS A 52 -1.19 -12.28 -12.58
N SER A 53 -0.47 -12.99 -13.44
CA SER A 53 -1.01 -13.44 -14.72
C SER A 53 -2.11 -14.46 -14.50
N ARG A 54 -3.32 -14.26 -15.03
CA ARG A 54 -4.39 -15.27 -14.96
C ARG A 54 -4.05 -16.57 -15.69
N HIS A 55 -3.11 -16.53 -16.64
CA HIS A 55 -2.71 -17.71 -17.43
C HIS A 55 -1.65 -18.57 -16.76
N THR A 56 -0.73 -17.95 -16.01
CA THR A 56 0.45 -18.65 -15.47
C THR A 56 0.55 -18.58 -13.95
N ASP A 57 -0.31 -17.79 -13.32
CA ASP A 57 -0.30 -17.45 -11.90
C ASP A 57 0.99 -16.77 -11.40
N LYS A 58 1.90 -16.42 -12.31
CA LYS A 58 3.17 -15.79 -11.95
C LYS A 58 2.97 -14.32 -11.62
N ARG A 59 3.66 -13.85 -10.57
CA ARG A 59 3.77 -12.43 -10.21
C ARG A 59 4.30 -11.63 -11.40
N GLN A 60 3.66 -10.51 -11.68
CA GLN A 60 4.03 -9.56 -12.73
C GLN A 60 4.40 -8.21 -12.11
N MET A 61 5.62 -7.74 -12.37
CA MET A 61 6.07 -6.42 -11.92
C MET A 61 5.33 -5.28 -12.62
N LEU A 62 5.01 -5.47 -13.90
CA LEU A 62 4.16 -4.61 -14.70
C LEU A 62 3.04 -5.47 -15.26
N ALA A 63 1.91 -5.48 -14.55
CA ALA A 63 0.75 -6.27 -14.96
C ALA A 63 0.14 -5.73 -16.25
N THR A 64 0.00 -6.61 -17.23
CA THR A 64 -0.63 -6.34 -18.53
C THR A 64 -2.10 -6.76 -18.52
N ASP A 65 -2.79 -6.58 -19.66
CA ASP A 65 -4.13 -7.14 -19.82
C ASP A 65 -4.15 -8.65 -19.55
N GLY A 66 -5.21 -9.15 -18.92
CA GLY A 66 -5.30 -10.55 -18.46
C GLY A 66 -4.61 -10.83 -17.12
N ALA A 67 -4.23 -9.81 -16.35
CA ALA A 67 -3.77 -9.97 -14.97
C ALA A 67 -4.90 -9.76 -13.95
N HIS A 68 -4.70 -10.29 -12.75
CA HIS A 68 -5.53 -10.02 -11.57
C HIS A 68 -4.71 -9.50 -10.39
N LEU A 69 -5.35 -8.78 -9.49
CA LEU A 69 -4.77 -8.24 -8.28
C LEU A 69 -4.90 -9.26 -7.15
N ARG A 70 -3.78 -9.55 -6.48
CA ARG A 70 -3.74 -10.41 -5.29
C ARG A 70 -3.20 -9.68 -4.09
N GLY A 71 -3.79 -9.96 -2.92
CA GLY A 71 -3.14 -9.73 -1.65
C GLY A 71 -2.17 -10.87 -1.36
N THR A 72 -0.92 -10.56 -1.02
CA THR A 72 0.13 -11.56 -0.81
C THR A 72 0.87 -11.24 0.48
N GLU A 73 0.93 -12.22 1.38
CA GLU A 73 1.92 -12.23 2.45
C GLU A 73 3.21 -12.84 1.92
N SER A 74 4.32 -12.15 2.14
CA SER A 74 5.64 -12.60 1.71
C SER A 74 6.69 -12.35 2.77
N ASN A 75 7.73 -13.18 2.76
CA ASN A 75 8.99 -12.83 3.40
C ASN A 75 9.51 -11.51 2.81
N PRO A 76 10.29 -10.73 3.58
CA PRO A 76 10.84 -9.46 3.13
C PRO A 76 11.53 -9.63 1.77
N ASP A 77 11.00 -8.98 0.75
CA ASP A 77 11.51 -9.11 -0.61
C ASP A 77 12.71 -8.16 -0.79
N THR A 78 13.84 -8.69 -1.28
CA THR A 78 15.10 -7.96 -1.50
C THR A 78 15.06 -7.05 -2.73
N LEU A 79 13.96 -7.07 -3.50
CA LEU A 79 13.83 -6.28 -4.72
C LEU A 79 13.56 -4.79 -4.43
N GLY A 80 14.64 -4.02 -4.48
CA GLY A 80 14.65 -2.56 -4.54
C GLY A 80 14.61 -1.86 -3.18
N ASP A 81 14.88 -0.56 -3.20
CA ASP A 81 14.86 0.25 -1.98
C ASP A 81 13.42 0.38 -1.46
N THR A 82 13.22 -0.03 -0.20
CA THR A 82 11.97 0.21 0.52
C THR A 82 12.14 1.40 1.45
N LYS A 83 11.24 2.37 1.35
CA LYS A 83 11.18 3.51 2.27
C LYS A 83 10.09 3.24 3.31
N SER A 84 10.43 3.36 4.59
CA SER A 84 9.39 3.45 5.63
C SER A 84 8.69 4.79 5.51
N VAL A 85 7.36 4.77 5.41
CA VAL A 85 6.52 5.98 5.47
C VAL A 85 6.27 6.34 6.93
N GLY A 86 6.03 5.33 7.77
CA GLY A 86 5.95 5.50 9.21
C GLY A 86 5.32 4.31 9.92
N VAL A 87 5.51 4.28 11.25
CA VAL A 87 4.87 3.32 12.14
C VAL A 87 3.38 3.66 12.26
N VAL A 88 2.51 2.71 11.93
CA VAL A 88 1.05 2.86 12.05
C VAL A 88 0.49 2.23 13.31
N LYS A 89 1.22 1.27 13.91
CA LYS A 89 0.88 0.63 15.18
C LYS A 89 2.13 0.04 15.84
N SER A 90 2.22 0.12 17.16
CA SER A 90 3.24 -0.56 17.99
C SER A 90 2.56 -1.17 19.21
N GLY A 91 3.17 -2.21 19.80
CA GLY A 91 2.59 -2.91 20.95
C GLY A 91 3.34 -4.17 21.37
N SER A 92 2.70 -5.00 22.20
CA SER A 92 3.22 -6.34 22.53
C SER A 92 3.18 -7.25 21.30
N ARG A 93 3.94 -8.35 21.37
CA ARG A 93 3.92 -9.37 20.32
C ARG A 93 2.51 -9.88 20.06
N GLU A 94 1.79 -10.30 21.10
CA GLU A 94 0.46 -10.90 20.94
C GLU A 94 -0.55 -9.90 20.36
N GLU A 95 -0.47 -8.63 20.76
CA GLU A 95 -1.34 -7.58 20.22
C GLU A 95 -1.08 -7.37 18.73
N ILE A 96 0.19 -7.22 18.35
CA ILE A 96 0.58 -6.92 16.98
C ILE A 96 0.33 -8.11 16.05
N GLU A 97 0.66 -9.33 16.46
CA GLU A 97 0.37 -10.53 15.66
C GLU A 97 -1.14 -10.72 15.46
N LYS A 98 -1.98 -10.42 16.47
CA LYS A 98 -3.44 -10.47 16.33
C LYS A 98 -3.96 -9.44 15.33
N ILE A 99 -3.40 -8.24 15.30
CA ILE A 99 -3.75 -7.22 14.31
C ILE A 99 -3.26 -7.66 12.92
N TRP A 100 -2.03 -8.17 12.82
CA TRP A 100 -1.43 -8.64 11.59
C TRP A 100 -2.26 -9.74 10.92
N ALA A 101 -2.75 -10.71 11.70
CA ALA A 101 -3.59 -11.80 11.22
C ALA A 101 -4.85 -11.29 10.48
N LYS A 102 -5.50 -10.23 10.97
CA LYS A 102 -6.64 -9.60 10.27
C LYS A 102 -6.26 -9.07 8.89
N GLY A 103 -5.05 -8.54 8.75
CA GLY A 103 -4.53 -8.08 7.48
C GLY A 103 -4.23 -9.23 6.52
N ALA A 104 -3.67 -10.33 7.01
CA ALA A 104 -3.44 -11.54 6.22
C ALA A 104 -4.77 -12.17 5.74
N GLU A 105 -5.79 -12.19 6.59
CA GLU A 105 -7.16 -12.58 6.23
C GLU A 105 -7.72 -11.67 5.13
N ALA A 106 -7.59 -10.35 5.27
CA ALA A 106 -8.03 -9.41 4.24
C ALA A 106 -7.26 -9.57 2.93
N ALA A 107 -5.95 -9.82 2.97
CA ALA A 107 -5.14 -10.11 1.78
C ALA A 107 -5.62 -11.36 1.05
N SER A 108 -5.96 -12.42 1.79
CA SER A 108 -6.58 -13.64 1.24
C SER A 108 -7.93 -13.33 0.61
N ALA A 109 -8.80 -12.59 1.30
CA ALA A 109 -10.11 -12.20 0.79
C ALA A 109 -10.03 -11.34 -0.49
N ILE A 110 -9.02 -10.46 -0.61
CA ILE A 110 -8.77 -9.71 -1.84
C ILE A 110 -8.40 -10.65 -2.99
N THR A 111 -7.54 -11.62 -2.73
CA THR A 111 -7.13 -12.63 -3.73
C THR A 111 -8.32 -13.44 -4.23
N GLU A 112 -9.26 -13.80 -3.35
CA GLU A 112 -10.49 -14.52 -3.71
C GLU A 112 -11.46 -13.72 -4.57
N ARG A 113 -11.40 -12.37 -4.52
CA ARG A 113 -12.26 -11.49 -5.33
C ARG A 113 -11.90 -11.51 -6.82
N ASP A 114 -10.73 -12.04 -7.18
CA ASP A 114 -10.27 -12.18 -8.56
C ASP A 114 -10.38 -10.87 -9.37
N LEU A 115 -9.96 -9.78 -8.73
CA LEU A 115 -10.07 -8.42 -9.25
C LEU A 115 -9.15 -8.24 -10.46
N ASP A 116 -9.65 -7.71 -11.57
CA ASP A 116 -8.78 -7.37 -12.71
C ASP A 116 -7.68 -6.39 -12.32
N TYR A 117 -6.51 -6.51 -12.93
CA TYR A 117 -5.44 -5.56 -12.69
C TYR A 117 -4.74 -5.18 -13.98
N LYS A 118 -4.57 -3.88 -14.19
CA LYS A 118 -3.79 -3.32 -15.28
C LYS A 118 -2.86 -2.29 -14.67
N ALA A 119 -1.56 -2.57 -14.63
CA ALA A 119 -0.59 -1.64 -14.10
C ALA A 119 -0.56 -0.33 -14.91
N TYR A 120 -0.93 -0.41 -16.19
CA TYR A 120 -1.11 0.73 -17.08
C TYR A 120 -2.47 0.65 -17.76
N ASP A 121 -3.45 1.37 -17.23
CA ASP A 121 -4.74 1.57 -17.88
C ASP A 121 -4.78 2.98 -18.46
N PRO A 122 -4.75 3.17 -19.80
CA PRO A 122 -4.80 4.50 -20.42
C PRO A 122 -6.03 5.31 -20.02
N SER A 123 -7.14 4.66 -19.68
CA SER A 123 -8.34 5.34 -19.22
C SER A 123 -8.16 6.00 -17.84
N TYR A 124 -7.18 5.55 -17.05
CA TYR A 124 -6.74 6.22 -15.82
C TYR A 124 -5.99 7.53 -16.09
N GLU A 125 -5.22 7.63 -17.18
CA GLU A 125 -4.51 8.87 -17.53
C GLU A 125 -5.40 9.86 -18.26
N LEU A 126 -6.35 9.34 -19.05
CA LEU A 126 -7.23 10.13 -19.90
C LEU A 126 -8.56 10.52 -19.24
N GLY A 127 -8.83 10.02 -18.02
CA GLY A 127 -10.07 10.32 -17.29
C GLY A 127 -11.33 9.77 -17.97
N THR A 128 -11.19 8.73 -18.81
CA THR A 128 -12.31 8.13 -19.54
C THR A 128 -12.99 7.02 -18.75
N ASP A 129 -14.21 6.66 -19.15
CA ASP A 129 -14.91 5.50 -18.61
C ASP A 129 -14.11 4.22 -18.90
N GLY A 130 -13.58 3.62 -17.84
CA GLY A 130 -12.70 2.46 -17.93
C GLY A 130 -11.60 2.43 -16.87
N GLY A 131 -11.23 3.59 -16.28
CA GLY A 131 -10.06 3.73 -15.41
C GLY A 131 -10.15 2.87 -14.17
N GLN A 132 -9.57 1.67 -14.20
CA GLN A 132 -9.54 0.79 -13.04
C GLN A 132 -8.51 1.32 -12.04
N ILE A 133 -8.96 2.02 -10.98
CA ILE A 133 -8.10 2.45 -9.87
C ILE A 133 -7.99 1.35 -8.79
N GLN A 134 -7.80 0.11 -9.19
CA GLN A 134 -7.41 -0.96 -8.25
C GLN A 134 -5.97 -1.30 -8.49
N ASN A 135 -5.14 -1.08 -7.47
CA ASN A 135 -3.72 -1.32 -7.51
C ASN A 135 -3.19 -1.69 -6.12
N SER A 136 -1.87 -1.82 -6.01
CA SER A 136 -1.19 -2.13 -4.76
C SER A 136 -1.54 -1.17 -3.62
N ASN A 137 -1.79 0.11 -3.89
CA ASN A 137 -2.17 1.10 -2.88
C ASN A 137 -3.61 0.88 -2.38
N SER A 138 -4.54 0.47 -3.25
CA SER A 138 -5.89 0.06 -2.83
C SER A 138 -5.85 -1.19 -1.95
N VAL A 139 -4.96 -2.15 -2.26
CA VAL A 139 -4.72 -3.32 -1.41
C VAL A 139 -4.20 -2.90 -0.04
N ALA A 140 -3.15 -2.06 0.00
CA ALA A 140 -2.58 -1.59 1.26
C ALA A 140 -3.60 -0.83 2.12
N TYR A 141 -4.46 0.01 1.51
CA TYR A 141 -5.55 0.68 2.23
C TYR A 141 -6.57 -0.32 2.80
N THR A 142 -6.99 -1.30 2.01
CA THR A 142 -7.96 -2.32 2.42
C THR A 142 -7.43 -3.15 3.59
N ILE A 143 -6.15 -3.53 3.52
CA ILE A 143 -5.45 -4.25 4.60
C ILE A 143 -5.35 -3.37 5.85
N ALA A 144 -4.92 -2.10 5.71
CA ALA A 144 -4.84 -1.16 6.84
C ALA A 144 -6.19 -0.96 7.52
N LYS A 145 -7.28 -0.89 6.74
CA LYS A 145 -8.65 -0.78 7.26
C LYS A 145 -9.09 -2.05 8.00
N ALA A 146 -8.78 -3.24 7.48
CA ALA A 146 -9.08 -4.51 8.16
C ALA A 146 -8.33 -4.65 9.49
N MET A 147 -7.11 -4.12 9.55
CA MET A 147 -6.30 -4.03 10.77
C MET A 147 -6.80 -2.95 11.76
N GLY A 148 -7.62 -1.99 11.32
CA GLY A 148 -8.05 -0.84 12.12
C GLY A 148 -6.95 0.20 12.34
N VAL A 149 -6.01 0.32 11.39
CA VAL A 149 -4.86 1.24 11.44
C VAL A 149 -4.90 2.28 10.31
N GLU A 150 -5.99 2.36 9.54
CA GLU A 150 -6.13 3.25 8.38
C GLU A 150 -6.03 4.73 8.76
N ALA A 151 -6.55 5.12 9.94
CA ALA A 151 -6.43 6.49 10.41
C ALA A 151 -4.98 6.88 10.72
N ALA A 152 -4.19 5.95 11.26
CA ALA A 152 -2.76 6.15 11.48
C ALA A 152 -1.98 6.18 10.15
N ALA A 153 -2.36 5.31 9.21
CA ALA A 153 -1.80 5.29 7.86
C ALA A 153 -2.07 6.62 7.10
N ASP A 154 -3.30 7.14 7.18
CA ASP A 154 -3.67 8.45 6.62
C ASP A 154 -2.84 9.58 7.23
N ARG A 155 -2.59 9.53 8.55
CA ARG A 155 -1.76 10.52 9.25
C ARG A 155 -0.32 10.49 8.74
N VAL A 156 0.34 9.33 8.72
CA VAL A 156 1.75 9.23 8.29
C VAL A 156 1.92 9.59 6.81
N LEU A 157 0.97 9.26 5.95
CA LEU A 157 0.99 9.69 4.53
C LEU A 157 0.92 11.20 4.37
N LYS A 158 0.12 11.88 5.21
CA LYS A 158 0.01 13.34 5.22
C LYS A 158 1.28 14.01 5.74
N GLU A 159 1.85 13.47 6.83
CA GLU A 159 3.08 14.00 7.45
C GLU A 159 4.29 13.91 6.51
N GLN A 160 4.36 12.87 5.66
CA GLN A 160 5.44 12.67 4.70
C GLN A 160 5.22 13.35 3.33
N ASP A 161 4.11 14.07 3.14
CA ASP A 161 3.67 14.62 1.84
C ASP A 161 3.57 13.57 0.71
N GLU A 162 3.37 12.30 1.07
CA GLU A 162 3.31 11.18 0.12
C GLU A 162 1.87 10.93 -0.38
N SER A 163 0.87 11.63 0.17
CA SER A 163 -0.55 11.46 -0.20
C SER A 163 -0.83 11.58 -1.71
N ARG A 164 -0.01 12.34 -2.44
CA ARG A 164 -0.10 12.52 -3.89
C ARG A 164 0.45 11.34 -4.70
N ARG A 165 1.31 10.51 -4.10
CA ARG A 165 1.95 9.37 -4.78
C ARG A 165 1.18 8.06 -4.65
N PHE A 166 0.08 8.02 -3.90
CA PHE A 166 -0.65 6.78 -3.62
C PHE A 166 -1.99 6.74 -4.38
N SER A 167 -1.92 6.72 -5.72
CA SER A 167 -3.10 6.49 -6.55
C SER A 167 -3.86 5.25 -6.07
N GLY A 168 -5.18 5.30 -5.89
CA GLY A 168 -5.97 4.16 -5.39
C GLY A 168 -6.09 4.03 -3.87
N TRP A 169 -5.34 4.80 -3.09
CA TRP A 169 -5.55 4.90 -1.65
C TRP A 169 -6.99 5.37 -1.33
N LYS A 170 -7.54 4.92 -0.19
CA LYS A 170 -8.96 5.09 0.21
C LYS A 170 -9.99 4.29 -0.59
N ARG A 171 -9.54 3.35 -1.42
CA ARG A 171 -10.43 2.38 -2.08
C ARG A 171 -10.39 1.06 -1.33
N ASP A 172 -11.48 0.78 -0.63
CA ASP A 172 -11.70 -0.51 0.03
C ASP A 172 -12.18 -1.54 -0.99
N LEU A 173 -11.30 -2.49 -1.34
CA LEU A 173 -11.56 -3.54 -2.32
C LEU A 173 -12.57 -4.59 -1.81
N LEU A 174 -12.86 -4.60 -0.51
CA LEU A 174 -13.83 -5.51 0.10
C LEU A 174 -15.19 -4.86 0.35
N ASP A 175 -15.34 -3.55 0.08
CA ASP A 175 -16.62 -2.86 0.16
C ASP A 175 -17.66 -3.56 -0.75
N PRO A 176 -18.82 -4.00 -0.23
CA PRO A 176 -19.86 -4.62 -1.05
C PRO A 176 -20.43 -3.68 -2.12
N LYS A 177 -20.29 -2.36 -1.95
CA LYS A 177 -20.68 -1.34 -2.92
C LYS A 177 -19.52 -0.90 -3.80
N TYR A 178 -18.40 -1.62 -3.78
CA TYR A 178 -17.21 -1.30 -4.54
C TYR A 178 -17.55 -1.15 -6.03
N LYS A 179 -17.37 0.07 -6.55
CA LYS A 179 -17.51 0.35 -7.97
C LYS A 179 -16.19 0.03 -8.66
N ARG A 180 -16.22 -1.00 -9.52
CA ARG A 180 -15.10 -1.42 -10.37
C ARG A 180 -14.53 -0.27 -11.21
N TYR A 181 -15.38 0.71 -11.56
CA TYR A 181 -15.03 1.88 -12.36
C TYR A 181 -15.30 3.15 -11.58
N VAL A 182 -14.25 3.94 -11.36
CA VAL A 182 -14.33 5.31 -10.84
C VAL A 182 -13.29 6.11 -11.60
N ALA A 183 -13.69 7.26 -12.14
CA ALA A 183 -12.75 8.13 -12.83
C ALA A 183 -11.57 8.49 -11.90
N PRO A 184 -10.33 8.53 -12.41
CA PRO A 184 -9.17 9.05 -11.69
C PRO A 184 -9.47 10.45 -11.12
N PRO A 185 -8.89 10.82 -9.95
CA PRO A 185 -8.88 12.22 -9.56
C PRO A 185 -8.17 13.04 -10.66
N VAL A 186 -8.71 14.21 -11.00
CA VAL A 186 -8.11 15.08 -12.02
C VAL A 186 -6.73 15.50 -11.52
N PHE A 187 -5.67 15.05 -12.20
CA PHE A 187 -4.33 15.53 -11.94
C PHE A 187 -4.20 16.96 -12.53
N PRO A 188 -3.86 17.98 -11.72
CA PRO A 188 -3.53 19.27 -12.28
C PRO A 188 -2.22 19.11 -13.08
N VAL A 189 -2.30 19.26 -14.40
CA VAL A 189 -1.18 19.14 -15.38
C VAL A 189 -0.16 20.27 -15.25
N ARG A 190 -0.09 20.96 -14.11
CA ARG A 190 0.97 21.93 -13.86
C ARG A 190 2.16 21.16 -13.30
N ASP A 191 3.19 21.02 -14.14
CA ASP A 191 4.53 20.56 -13.82
C ASP A 191 4.80 19.05 -14.04
N ALA A 192 4.34 18.50 -15.17
CA ALA A 192 5.10 17.41 -15.80
C ALA A 192 6.41 17.99 -16.38
N PRO A 193 7.59 17.39 -16.14
CA PRO A 193 8.86 17.87 -16.71
C PRO A 193 8.88 17.83 -18.25
#